data_AF-A0A7L1G5A9-F1
#
_entry.id   AF-A0A7L1G5A9-F1
#
_cell.length_a   1.000
_cell.length_b   1.000
_cell.length_c   1.000
_cell.angle_alpha   90.00
_cell.angle_beta   90.00
_cell.angle_gamma   90.00
#
_symmetry.space_group_name_H-M   'P 1'
#
loop_
_entity.id
_entity.type
_entity.pdbx_description
1 polymer ?
#
loop_
_entity_poly.entity_id
_entity_poly.type
_entity_poly.pdbx_seq_one_letter_code
_entity_poly.pdbx_strand_id
1 'polypeptide(L)'
;VPSPEQIVITSENFKTVAHWQYPPMSETPHFIVEIKPYNSGRYKNVSACVNTAAHFCDLTREIGGAFESHWLQVKAVVGSQQSQYAETNEFILQKHGKF
;
A
#
# COMPACT_ATOMS: atom_id res chain seq x y z
N VAL A 1 -16.54 8.71 1.09
CA VAL A 1 -15.78 8.31 -0.13
C VAL A 1 -15.50 6.81 -0.11
N PRO A 2 -15.46 6.12 -1.26
CA PRO A 2 -15.19 4.68 -1.33
C PRO A 2 -13.75 4.35 -0.92
N SER A 3 -13.51 3.11 -0.50
CA SER A 3 -12.16 2.61 -0.23
C SER A 3 -11.46 2.15 -1.52
N PRO A 4 -10.13 2.20 -1.59
CA PRO A 4 -9.38 1.59 -2.69
C PRO A 4 -9.68 0.10 -2.83
N GLU A 5 -9.67 -0.39 -4.06
CA GLU A 5 -9.96 -1.78 -4.40
C GLU A 5 -8.80 -2.43 -5.13
N GLN A 6 -8.82 -3.76 -5.21
CA GLN A 6 -7.85 -4.55 -5.97
C GLN A 6 -6.39 -4.16 -5.69
N ILE A 7 -6.03 -4.09 -4.41
CA ILE A 7 -4.67 -3.77 -4.01
C ILE A 7 -3.78 -4.97 -4.34
N VAL A 8 -2.85 -4.79 -5.27
CA VAL A 8 -1.92 -5.81 -5.73
C VAL A 8 -0.50 -5.38 -5.41
N ILE A 9 0.24 -6.25 -4.73
CA ILE A 9 1.67 -6.05 -4.46
C ILE A 9 2.45 -6.90 -5.45
N THR A 10 3.31 -6.27 -6.23
CA THR A 10 4.26 -6.96 -7.11
C THR A 10 5.68 -6.73 -6.61
N SER A 11 6.52 -7.76 -6.73
CA SER A 11 7.94 -7.63 -6.45
C SER A 11 8.75 -8.34 -7.52
N GLU A 12 9.59 -7.60 -8.22
CA GLU A 12 10.47 -8.11 -9.27
C GLU A 12 11.87 -7.54 -9.09
N ASN A 13 12.90 -8.39 -9.08
CA ASN A 13 14.29 -7.98 -8.85
C ASN A 13 14.45 -7.08 -7.60
N PHE A 14 13.82 -7.49 -6.49
CA PHE A 14 13.76 -6.77 -5.21
C PHE A 14 13.05 -5.41 -5.23
N LYS A 15 12.48 -4.99 -6.36
CA LYS A 15 11.64 -3.79 -6.42
C LYS A 15 10.21 -4.16 -6.10
N THR A 16 9.72 -3.71 -4.94
CA THR A 16 8.36 -4.00 -4.46
C THR A 16 7.46 -2.77 -4.64
N VAL A 17 6.37 -2.93 -5.38
CA VAL A 17 5.41 -1.83 -5.65
C VAL A 17 3.99 -2.33 -5.42
N ALA A 18 3.22 -1.54 -4.67
CA ALA A 18 1.78 -1.75 -4.53
C ALA A 18 1.01 -0.90 -5.55
N HIS A 19 -0.04 -1.46 -6.13
CA HIS A 19 -0.96 -0.78 -7.03
C HIS A 19 -2.39 -0.99 -6.53
N TRP A 20 -3.28 -0.02 -6.78
CA TRP A 20 -4.69 -0.13 -6.43
C TRP A 20 -5.57 0.56 -7.45
N GLN A 21 -6.83 0.12 -7.51
CA GLN A 21 -7.86 0.78 -8.31
C GLN A 21 -8.68 1.73 -7.44
N TYR A 22 -9.20 2.77 -8.09
CA TYR A 22 -10.12 3.71 -7.47
C TYR A 22 -11.14 4.19 -8.52
N PRO A 23 -12.43 4.30 -8.18
CA PRO A 23 -13.42 4.78 -9.11
C PRO A 23 -13.16 6.24 -9.53
N PRO A 24 -13.64 6.67 -10.71
CA PRO A 24 -13.58 8.07 -11.10
C PRO A 24 -14.32 8.96 -10.10
N MET A 25 -13.72 10.09 -9.72
CA MET A 25 -14.28 11.07 -8.79
C MET A 25 -14.26 12.46 -9.44
N SER A 26 -15.18 13.33 -9.02
CA SER A 26 -15.22 14.73 -9.49
C SER A 26 -14.02 15.55 -9.00
N GLU A 27 -13.49 15.20 -7.83
CA GLU A 27 -12.28 15.79 -7.24
C GLU A 27 -11.13 14.78 -7.29
N THR A 28 -9.88 15.27 -7.36
CA THR A 28 -8.69 14.41 -7.40
C THR A 28 -8.52 13.66 -6.07
N PRO A 29 -8.64 12.32 -6.05
CA PRO A 29 -8.41 11.54 -4.85
C PRO A 29 -6.93 11.51 -4.52
N HIS A 30 -6.63 11.62 -3.23
CA HIS A 30 -5.29 11.39 -2.70
C HIS A 30 -5.32 10.15 -1.80
N PHE A 31 -4.19 9.48 -1.65
CA PHE A 31 -4.08 8.22 -0.95
C PHE A 31 -3.05 8.30 0.17
N ILE A 32 -3.33 7.58 1.24
CA ILE A 32 -2.38 7.36 2.33
C ILE A 32 -2.15 5.87 2.44
N VAL A 33 -0.88 5.48 2.36
CA VAL A 33 -0.44 4.09 2.40
C VAL A 33 0.28 3.82 3.72
N GLU A 34 -0.13 2.75 4.39
CA GLU A 34 0.50 2.27 5.61
C GLU A 34 0.95 0.82 5.45
N ILE A 35 2.07 0.49 6.08
CA ILE A 35 2.62 -0.86 6.09
C ILE A 35 2.87 -1.30 7.52
N LYS A 36 2.59 -2.58 7.80
CA LYS A 36 2.80 -3.25 9.08
C LYS A 36 3.75 -4.43 8.87
N PRO A 37 5.04 -4.31 9.24
CA PRO A 37 5.92 -5.47 9.31
C PRO A 37 5.61 -6.29 10.55
N TYR A 38 5.67 -7.62 10.42
CA TYR A 38 5.36 -8.58 11.49
C TYR A 38 6.07 -8.25 12.81
N ASN A 39 7.38 -7.99 12.73
CA ASN A 39 8.23 -7.71 13.89
C ASN A 39 7.76 -6.50 14.72
N SER A 40 7.23 -5.46 14.08
CA SER A 40 6.71 -4.28 14.78
C SER A 40 5.26 -4.45 15.22
N GLY A 41 4.48 -5.25 14.49
CA GLY A 41 3.05 -5.45 14.69
C GLY A 41 2.19 -4.18 14.54
N ARG A 42 2.74 -3.04 14.11
CA ARG A 42 2.04 -1.75 14.02
C ARG A 42 2.11 -1.18 12.62
N TYR A 43 1.01 -0.58 12.18
CA TYR A 43 0.99 0.20 10.95
C TYR A 43 1.79 1.49 11.11
N LYS A 44 2.58 1.81 10.09
CA LYS A 44 3.26 3.09 9.94
C LYS A 44 3.03 3.62 8.53
N ASN A 45 2.99 4.94 8.39
CA ASN A 45 2.92 5.58 7.09
C ASN A 45 4.17 5.27 6.25
N VAL A 46 3.97 4.97 4.97
CA VAL A 46 5.03 4.99 3.98
C VAL A 46 5.26 6.43 3.59
N SER A 47 6.37 7.02 4.03
CA SER A 47 6.62 8.47 3.92
C SER A 47 6.48 9.03 2.50
N ALA A 48 6.89 8.27 1.49
CA ALA A 48 6.78 8.64 0.08
C ALA A 48 5.34 8.62 -0.48
N CYS A 49 4.39 8.06 0.27
CA CYS A 49 3.02 7.78 -0.18
C CYS A 49 1.96 8.32 0.79
N VAL A 50 2.28 9.41 1.49
CA VAL A 50 1.31 10.17 2.28
C VAL A 50 0.72 11.26 1.39
N ASN A 51 -0.60 11.23 1.20
CA ASN A 51 -1.33 12.14 0.31
C ASN A 51 -0.81 12.14 -1.13
N THR A 52 -0.55 10.95 -1.69
CA THR A 52 -0.18 10.81 -3.11
C THR A 52 -1.41 10.76 -3.99
N ALA A 53 -1.40 11.41 -5.16
CA ALA A 53 -2.43 11.21 -6.18
C ALA A 53 -2.14 9.99 -7.08
N ALA A 54 -0.97 9.37 -6.94
CA ALA A 54 -0.62 8.17 -7.68
C ALA A 54 -1.42 6.97 -7.19
N HIS A 55 -1.76 6.06 -8.10
CA HIS A 55 -2.45 4.81 -7.81
C HIS A 55 -1.48 3.66 -7.50
N PHE A 56 -0.26 4.02 -7.09
CA PHE A 56 0.78 3.09 -6.72
C PHE A 56 1.67 3.66 -5.61
N CYS A 57 2.41 2.79 -4.94
CA CYS A 57 3.40 3.15 -3.94
C CYS A 57 4.61 2.22 -4.01
N ASP A 58 5.80 2.81 -4.04
CA ASP A 58 7.06 2.05 -3.93
C ASP A 58 7.30 1.68 -2.46
N LEU A 59 7.30 0.38 -2.18
CA LEU A 59 7.49 -0.21 -0.86
C LEU A 59 8.88 -0.78 -0.67
N THR A 60 9.78 -0.66 -1.66
CA THR A 60 11.08 -1.34 -1.68
C THR A 60 11.90 -1.07 -0.42
N ARG A 61 11.82 0.16 0.11
CA ARG A 61 12.54 0.55 1.34
C ARG A 61 11.84 0.14 2.64
N GLU A 62 10.60 -0.30 2.54
CA GLU A 62 9.77 -0.69 3.68
C GLU A 62 9.77 -2.21 3.90
N ILE A 63 10.10 -2.99 2.87
CA ILE A 63 10.22 -4.45 2.99
C ILE A 63 11.55 -4.80 3.66
N GLY A 64 11.46 -5.27 4.90
CA GLY A 64 12.61 -5.76 5.67
C GLY A 64 12.63 -7.29 5.67
N GLY A 65 13.79 -7.90 5.42
CA GLY A 65 13.97 -9.35 5.50
C GLY A 65 13.21 -10.16 4.43
N ALA A 66 13.86 -11.15 3.83
CA ALA A 66 13.23 -11.93 2.75
C ALA A 66 12.03 -12.78 3.24
N PHE A 67 12.03 -13.20 4.50
CA PHE A 67 11.05 -14.12 5.07
C PHE A 67 10.03 -13.44 6.00
N GLU A 68 10.12 -12.13 6.20
CA GLU A 68 9.21 -11.43 7.10
C GLU A 68 7.87 -11.15 6.43
N SER A 69 6.80 -11.33 7.19
CA SER A 69 5.45 -11.01 6.76
C SER A 69 5.18 -9.51 6.87
N HIS A 70 4.50 -8.98 5.87
CA HIS A 70 4.07 -7.60 5.79
C HIS A 70 2.60 -7.53 5.41
N TRP A 71 1.90 -6.53 5.94
CA TRP A 71 0.55 -6.17 5.51
C TRP A 71 0.54 -4.72 5.08
N LEU A 72 -0.18 -4.43 4.01
CA LEU A 72 -0.36 -3.10 3.48
C LEU A 72 -1.81 -2.69 3.67
N GLN A 73 -2.05 -1.43 3.98
CA GLN A 73 -3.39 -0.87 3.89
C GLN A 73 -3.38 0.51 3.24
N VAL A 74 -4.42 0.80 2.48
CA VAL A 74 -4.56 2.07 1.75
C VAL A 74 -5.93 2.68 2.03
N LYS A 75 -5.97 3.99 2.28
CA LYS A 75 -7.21 4.76 2.31
C LYS A 75 -7.15 5.91 1.33
N ALA A 76 -8.32 6.37 0.90
CA ALA A 76 -8.48 7.54 0.05
C ALA A 76 -8.93 8.75 0.86
N VAL A 77 -8.53 9.93 0.40
CA VAL A 77 -8.90 11.25 0.88
C VAL A 77 -9.38 12.05 -0.33
N VAL A 78 -10.62 12.53 -0.28
CA VAL A 78 -11.20 13.36 -1.35
C VAL A 78 -11.86 14.57 -0.68
N GLY A 79 -11.34 15.76 -0.95
CA GLY A 79 -11.68 16.97 -0.21
C GLY A 79 -11.43 16.79 1.29
N SER A 80 -12.48 16.92 2.10
CA SER A 80 -12.44 16.72 3.55
C SER A 80 -12.85 15.31 4.03
N GLN A 81 -13.23 14.42 3.11
CA GLN A 81 -13.70 13.08 3.45
C GLN A 81 -12.57 12.04 3.32
N GLN A 82 -12.58 11.04 4.21
CA GLN A 82 -11.65 9.91 4.17
C GLN A 82 -12.42 8.59 4.08
N SER A 83 -11.85 7.61 3.39
CA SER A 83 -12.39 6.24 3.34
C SER A 83 -11.92 5.43 4.55
N GLN A 84 -12.53 4.26 4.74
CA GLN A 84 -11.90 3.21 5.55
C GLN A 84 -10.64 2.69 4.85
N TYR A 85 -9.73 2.10 5.61
CA TYR A 85 -8.59 1.40 5.03
C TYR A 85 -9.04 0.11 4.34
N ALA A 86 -8.50 -0.14 3.15
CA ALA A 86 -8.53 -1.44 2.50
C ALA A 86 -7.18 -2.12 2.76
N GLU A 87 -7.21 -3.27 3.45
CA GLU A 87 -6.03 -4.04 3.82
C GLU A 87 -5.77 -5.17 2.81
N THR A 88 -4.51 -5.47 2.53
CA THR A 88 -4.08 -6.61 1.71
C THR A 88 -4.03 -7.90 2.51
N ASN A 89 -3.99 -9.02 1.81
CA ASN A 89 -3.46 -10.25 2.39
C ASN A 89 -1.98 -10.09 2.76
N GLU A 90 -1.46 -11.07 3.52
CA GLU A 90 -0.06 -11.15 3.89
C GLU A 90 0.87 -11.19 2.66
N PHE A 91 1.94 -10.39 2.73
CA PHE A 91 3.02 -10.37 1.76
C PHE A 91 4.35 -10.80 2.40
N ILE A 92 4.97 -11.84 1.85
CA ILE A 92 6.34 -12.26 2.16
C ILE A 92 7.17 -12.17 0.88
N LEU A 93 8.31 -11.47 0.94
CA LEU A 93 9.15 -11.19 -0.22
C LEU A 93 9.65 -12.49 -0.90
N GLN A 94 10.15 -13.45 -0.13
CA GLN A 94 10.67 -14.71 -0.66
C GLN A 94 9.59 -15.56 -1.34
N LYS A 95 8.34 -15.47 -0.88
CA LYS A 95 7.23 -16.27 -1.38
C LYS A 95 6.59 -15.65 -2.63
N HIS A 96 6.46 -14.33 -2.67
CA HIS A 96 5.70 -13.63 -3.70
C HIS A 96 6.58 -12.86 -4.69
N GLY A 97 7.85 -12.64 -4.36
CA GLY A 97 8.82 -12.01 -5.24
C GLY A 97 9.22 -12.90 -6.40
N LYS A 98 9.49 -12.27 -7.54
CA LYS A 98 10.12 -12.88 -8.71
C LYS A 98 11.55 -12.34 -8.80
N PHE A 99 12.51 -13.25 -8.76
CA PHE A 99 13.95 -12.95 -8.75
C PHE A 99 14.62 -13.58 -9.96
#